data_AF-A0A183FKA1-F1
#
_entry.id   AF-A0A183FKA1-F1
#
_cell.length_a   1.000
_cell.length_b   1.000
_cell.length_c   1.000
_cell.angle_alpha   90.00
_cell.angle_beta   90.00
_cell.angle_gamma   90.00
#
_symmetry.space_group_name_H-M   'P 1'
#
loop_
_entity.id
_entity.type
_entity.pdbx_description
1 polymer ?
#
loop_
_entity_poly.entity_id
_entity_poly.type
_entity_poly.pdbx_seq_one_letter_code
_entity_poly.pdbx_strand_id
1 'polypeptide(L)'
;MPDVYLLILDSVSTFMAKRGLPKTIAYLKDHMGAVQMEFLNKVGINSRPNGFPLMFGKSVEGGSRDLVGLPPLVPDWNDSVMCHKPLDRYHYMISEYSNAGYKIGHLRLGQYEDRNPFLMVILPAVYRNTSIHVQLEQKVLELMTHFDLHATLIDILKLQPSSNFSDISYRDMSPLSKGSSLFREWRGARNCRTLPIPSQYCLCQYNWTVIRDVEFQAEMGEFLVNELNQQLRNAGLKDKCQKQTYNTELSFEESEKKYSRANAMAFLN
;
A
#
# COMPACT_ATOMS: atom_id res chain seq x y z
N MET A 1 16.19 -17.45 18.60
CA MET A 1 15.06 -16.85 17.87
C MET A 1 15.41 -16.85 16.39
N PRO A 2 14.46 -17.11 15.48
CA PRO A 2 14.69 -16.93 14.05
C PRO A 2 14.82 -15.44 13.70
N ASP A 3 15.92 -15.04 13.05
CA ASP A 3 16.09 -13.68 12.52
C ASP A 3 15.55 -13.56 11.08
N VAL A 4 14.36 -12.95 10.93
CA VAL A 4 13.78 -12.59 9.61
C VAL A 4 14.09 -11.13 9.32
N TYR A 5 14.70 -10.84 8.17
CA TYR A 5 14.96 -9.46 7.74
C TYR A 5 13.96 -9.04 6.67
N LEU A 6 13.21 -7.96 6.95
CA LEU A 6 12.37 -7.29 5.98
C LEU A 6 13.03 -5.98 5.57
N LEU A 7 13.47 -5.89 4.31
CA LEU A 7 14.01 -4.66 3.75
C LEU A 7 12.95 -4.01 2.86
N ILE A 8 12.42 -2.88 3.31
CA ILE A 8 11.43 -2.09 2.58
C ILE A 8 12.04 -0.73 2.25
N LEU A 9 12.08 -0.39 0.96
CA LEU A 9 12.40 0.95 0.48
C LEU A 9 11.12 1.58 -0.04
N ASP A 10 10.41 2.30 0.82
CA ASP A 10 9.17 2.99 0.47
C ASP A 10 9.38 4.15 -0.50
N SER A 11 10.60 4.70 -0.53
CA SER A 11 11.09 5.67 -1.52
C SER A 11 11.91 5.02 -2.62
N VAL A 12 11.82 3.70 -2.78
CA VAL A 12 12.36 2.80 -3.82
C VAL A 12 11.33 2.12 -4.73
N SER A 13 11.06 2.50 -5.97
CA SER A 13 10.20 1.62 -6.80
C SER A 13 10.94 0.30 -7.14
N THR A 14 10.26 -0.85 -7.20
CA THR A 14 10.94 -2.12 -7.56
C THR A 14 11.75 -2.03 -8.86
N PHE A 15 11.23 -1.33 -9.88
CA PHE A 15 11.95 -1.14 -11.15
C PHE A 15 13.14 -0.19 -11.01
N MET A 16 13.03 0.88 -10.23
CA MET A 16 14.15 1.79 -9.98
C MET A 16 15.23 1.10 -9.15
N ALA A 17 14.86 0.33 -8.12
CA ALA A 17 15.80 -0.46 -7.32
C ALA A 17 16.58 -1.44 -8.20
N LYS A 18 15.91 -2.15 -9.11
CA LYS A 18 16.56 -3.05 -10.08
C LYS A 18 17.59 -2.34 -10.97
N ARG A 19 17.32 -1.09 -11.38
CA ARG A 19 18.25 -0.31 -12.22
C ARG A 19 19.35 0.37 -11.41
N GLY A 20 19.02 0.92 -10.24
CA GLY A 20 19.92 1.74 -9.44
C GLY A 20 20.77 0.95 -8.44
N LEU A 21 20.31 -0.22 -8.01
CA LEU A 21 20.97 -1.05 -6.99
C LEU A 21 21.23 -2.51 -7.46
N PRO A 22 21.67 -2.76 -8.71
CA PRO A 22 21.77 -4.13 -9.24
C PRO A 22 22.76 -5.00 -8.45
N LYS A 23 23.90 -4.43 -8.02
CA LYS A 23 24.91 -5.15 -7.23
C LYS A 23 24.40 -5.51 -5.83
N THR A 24 23.67 -4.60 -5.18
CA THR A 24 23.08 -4.82 -3.86
C THR A 24 22.03 -5.92 -3.92
N ILE A 25 21.15 -5.88 -4.92
CA ILE A 25 20.11 -6.91 -5.11
C ILE A 25 20.74 -8.28 -5.40
N ALA A 26 21.75 -8.34 -6.28
CA ALA A 26 22.48 -9.58 -6.55
C ALA A 26 23.10 -10.16 -5.28
N TYR A 27 23.81 -9.34 -4.50
CA TYR A 27 24.40 -9.78 -3.23
C TYR A 27 23.35 -10.34 -2.25
N LEU A 28 22.22 -9.64 -2.10
CA LEU A 28 21.15 -10.04 -1.20
C LEU A 28 20.50 -11.36 -1.64
N LYS A 29 20.30 -11.57 -2.94
CA LYS A 29 19.78 -12.83 -3.47
C LYS A 29 20.80 -13.97 -3.35
N ASP A 30 21.99 -13.77 -3.91
CA ASP A 30 22.97 -14.83 -4.13
C ASP A 30 23.68 -15.28 -2.84
N HIS A 31 23.91 -14.34 -1.91
CA HIS A 31 24.65 -14.62 -0.67
C HIS A 31 23.77 -14.66 0.58
N MET A 32 22.66 -13.92 0.58
CA MET A 32 21.77 -13.86 1.74
C MET A 32 20.48 -14.66 1.56
N GLY A 33 20.21 -15.23 0.39
CA GLY A 33 18.97 -15.96 0.11
C GLY A 33 17.74 -15.07 0.21
N ALA A 34 17.87 -13.79 -0.16
CA ALA A 34 16.76 -12.86 -0.14
C ALA A 34 15.74 -13.19 -1.23
N VAL A 35 14.47 -13.20 -0.85
CA VAL A 35 13.35 -13.33 -1.78
C VAL A 35 12.81 -11.94 -2.08
N GLN A 36 12.86 -11.53 -3.34
CA GLN A 36 12.36 -10.23 -3.79
C GLN A 36 10.88 -10.33 -4.12
N MET A 37 10.08 -9.48 -3.50
CA MET A 37 8.65 -9.38 -3.78
C MET A 37 8.44 -8.26 -4.81
N GLU A 38 7.88 -8.59 -5.97
CA GLU A 38 7.87 -7.69 -7.13
C GLU A 38 6.73 -6.66 -7.09
N PHE A 39 5.62 -6.98 -6.41
CA PHE A 39 4.37 -6.24 -6.46
C PHE A 39 3.80 -5.89 -5.08
N LEU A 40 4.62 -5.25 -4.23
CA LEU A 40 4.13 -4.62 -3.00
C LEU A 40 3.44 -3.30 -3.34
N ASN A 41 2.12 -3.27 -3.21
CA ASN A 41 1.35 -2.09 -3.52
C ASN A 41 1.24 -1.11 -2.35
N LYS A 42 1.25 0.19 -2.68
CA LYS A 42 0.90 1.23 -1.72
C LYS A 42 -0.59 1.27 -1.45
N VAL A 43 -0.95 1.86 -0.33
CA VAL A 43 -2.35 1.97 0.11
C VAL A 43 -2.77 3.41 0.44
N GLY A 44 -1.88 4.37 0.26
CA GLY A 44 -2.14 5.80 0.43
C GLY A 44 -1.12 6.70 -0.28
N ILE A 45 -1.26 8.01 -0.12
CA ILE A 45 -0.31 9.00 -0.65
C ILE A 45 0.80 9.30 0.35
N ASN A 46 2.06 9.29 -0.10
CA ASN A 46 3.26 9.41 0.73
C ASN A 46 3.49 8.21 1.67
N SER A 47 4.57 8.31 2.47
CA SER A 47 5.00 7.23 3.35
C SER A 47 4.09 6.96 4.55
N ARG A 48 3.40 7.99 5.03
CA ARG A 48 2.59 7.89 6.26
C ARG A 48 1.48 6.84 6.13
N PRO A 49 0.58 6.89 5.13
CA PRO A 49 -0.50 5.92 5.02
C PRO A 49 -0.05 4.51 4.62
N ASN A 50 1.20 4.30 4.20
CA ASN A 50 1.79 2.96 4.06
C ASN A 50 2.32 2.44 5.41
N GLY A 51 2.91 3.33 6.22
CA GLY A 51 3.44 3.01 7.54
C GLY A 51 2.36 2.61 8.55
N PHE A 52 1.20 3.28 8.59
CA PHE A 52 0.14 2.96 9.55
C PHE A 52 -0.42 1.52 9.42
N PRO A 53 -0.77 1.05 8.21
CA PRO A 53 -1.12 -0.35 7.96
C PRO A 53 -0.03 -1.34 8.38
N LEU A 54 1.24 -1.01 8.13
CA LEU A 54 2.36 -1.87 8.51
C LEU A 54 2.55 -1.94 10.04
N MET A 55 2.39 -0.82 10.74
CA MET A 55 2.73 -0.70 12.16
C MET A 55 1.59 -1.01 13.12
N PHE A 56 0.35 -0.72 12.71
CA PHE A 56 -0.85 -0.83 13.54
C PHE A 56 -1.94 -1.71 12.93
N GLY A 57 -1.80 -2.12 11.65
CA GLY A 57 -2.84 -2.85 10.94
C GLY A 57 -4.09 -2.00 10.65
N LYS A 58 -3.98 -0.67 10.66
CA LYS A 58 -5.09 0.29 10.48
C LYS A 58 -4.89 1.17 9.25
N SER A 59 -5.96 1.35 8.47
CA SER A 59 -5.99 2.35 7.39
C SER A 59 -6.28 3.73 7.94
N VAL A 60 -5.60 4.73 7.38
CA VAL A 60 -5.75 6.15 7.73
C VAL A 60 -6.25 7.00 6.57
N GLU A 61 -6.19 6.44 5.36
CA GLU A 61 -6.77 7.02 4.16
C GLU A 61 -7.85 6.07 3.63
N GLY A 62 -8.93 6.68 3.16
CA GLY A 62 -9.96 6.00 2.38
C GLY A 62 -9.70 6.16 0.89
N GLY A 63 -10.65 5.73 0.09
CA GLY A 63 -10.64 6.01 -1.34
C GLY A 63 -11.78 5.37 -2.08
N SER A 64 -12.05 5.89 -3.28
CA SER A 64 -13.07 5.32 -4.15
C SER A 64 -12.66 3.93 -4.63
N ARG A 65 -13.66 3.06 -4.73
CA ARG A 65 -13.57 1.74 -5.38
C ARG A 65 -14.66 1.56 -6.42
N ASP A 66 -15.19 2.67 -6.92
CA ASP A 66 -16.31 2.69 -7.86
C ASP A 66 -15.91 2.05 -9.19
N LEU A 67 -14.64 2.22 -9.61
CA LEU A 67 -14.07 1.57 -10.81
C LEU A 67 -14.14 0.03 -10.78
N VAL A 68 -14.29 -0.58 -9.60
CA VAL A 68 -14.44 -2.02 -9.44
C VAL A 68 -15.81 -2.43 -8.89
N GLY A 69 -16.77 -1.51 -8.88
CA GLY A 69 -18.15 -1.72 -8.43
C GLY A 69 -18.25 -2.10 -6.95
N LEU A 70 -17.36 -1.58 -6.10
CA LEU A 70 -17.33 -1.85 -4.67
C LEU A 70 -17.52 -0.55 -3.88
N PRO A 71 -18.07 -0.63 -2.64
CA PRO A 71 -18.19 0.54 -1.79
C PRO A 71 -16.82 1.16 -1.49
N PRO A 72 -16.77 2.49 -1.27
CA PRO A 72 -15.54 3.19 -0.99
C PRO A 72 -14.87 2.64 0.28
N LEU A 73 -13.55 2.64 0.30
CA LEU A 73 -12.80 2.32 1.51
C LEU A 73 -13.00 3.45 2.52
N VAL A 74 -13.57 3.09 3.67
CA VAL A 74 -13.63 3.96 4.84
C VAL A 74 -12.36 3.73 5.67
N PRO A 75 -11.63 4.80 6.05
CA PRO A 75 -10.44 4.66 6.89
C PRO A 75 -10.83 4.16 8.29
N ASP A 76 -10.02 3.29 8.88
CA ASP A 76 -10.22 2.84 10.27
C ASP A 76 -10.04 4.00 11.26
N TRP A 77 -9.08 4.88 10.98
CA TRP A 77 -8.73 6.04 11.78
C TRP A 77 -8.83 7.32 10.97
N ASN A 78 -9.40 8.34 11.59
CA ASN A 78 -9.43 9.69 11.06
C ASN A 78 -8.35 10.57 11.72
N ASP A 79 -8.22 11.82 11.27
CA ASP A 79 -7.22 12.77 11.78
C ASP A 79 -7.33 13.03 13.28
N SER A 80 -8.53 12.95 13.85
CA SER A 80 -8.70 13.08 15.30
C SER A 80 -7.99 11.95 16.04
N VAL A 81 -8.20 10.70 15.62
CA VAL A 81 -7.56 9.55 16.24
C VAL A 81 -6.05 9.55 16.02
N MET A 82 -5.60 9.86 14.80
CA MET A 82 -4.17 9.83 14.48
C MET A 82 -3.35 10.95 15.13
N CYS A 83 -3.87 12.19 15.11
CA CYS A 83 -3.08 13.37 15.45
C CYS A 83 -3.36 13.88 16.86
N HIS A 84 -4.54 13.59 17.43
CA HIS A 84 -4.98 14.19 18.69
C HIS A 84 -5.17 13.19 19.82
N LYS A 85 -5.07 11.88 19.54
CA LYS A 85 -5.12 10.84 20.57
C LYS A 85 -3.75 10.16 20.69
N PRO A 86 -3.30 9.88 21.91
CA PRO A 86 -2.13 9.03 22.12
C PRO A 86 -2.31 7.67 21.43
N LEU A 87 -1.28 7.23 20.69
CA LEU A 87 -1.29 5.99 19.91
C LEU A 87 -0.69 4.78 20.66
N ASP A 88 0.01 5.05 21.76
CA ASP A 88 0.60 4.10 22.71
C ASP A 88 -0.40 3.09 23.30
N ARG A 89 -1.67 3.47 23.38
CA ARG A 89 -2.77 2.58 23.80
C ARG A 89 -3.21 1.54 22.76
N TYR A 90 -2.69 1.61 21.54
CA TYR A 90 -3.00 0.66 20.47
C TYR A 90 -1.86 -0.34 20.27
N HIS A 91 -2.19 -1.50 19.71
CA HIS A 91 -1.21 -2.51 19.31
C HIS A 91 -0.21 -1.92 18.31
N TYR A 92 1.00 -1.63 18.79
CA TYR A 92 2.10 -1.12 18.00
C TYR A 92 3.14 -2.22 17.83
N MET A 93 3.18 -2.79 16.63
CA MET A 93 3.92 -4.00 16.34
C MET A 93 5.41 -3.92 16.69
N ILE A 94 6.07 -2.79 16.41
CA ILE A 94 7.50 -2.59 16.68
C ILE A 94 7.79 -2.69 18.18
N SER A 95 6.93 -2.12 19.03
CA SER A 95 7.09 -2.24 20.48
C SER A 95 6.86 -3.67 20.95
N GLU A 96 5.84 -4.37 20.43
CA GLU A 96 5.57 -5.77 20.77
C GLU A 96 6.76 -6.68 20.41
N TYR A 97 7.34 -6.49 19.22
CA TYR A 97 8.55 -7.20 18.78
C TYR A 97 9.76 -6.89 19.66
N SER A 98 10.00 -5.62 19.99
CA SER A 98 11.10 -5.23 20.87
C SER A 98 10.95 -5.85 22.26
N ASN A 99 9.74 -5.87 22.82
CA ASN A 99 9.45 -6.46 24.13
C ASN A 99 9.62 -7.99 24.11
N ALA A 100 9.36 -8.64 22.97
CA ALA A 100 9.63 -10.06 22.77
C ALA A 100 11.11 -10.39 22.47
N GLY A 101 12.01 -9.39 22.49
CA GLY A 101 13.45 -9.57 22.35
C GLY A 101 13.98 -9.50 20.91
N TYR A 102 13.15 -9.12 19.92
CA TYR A 102 13.58 -8.95 18.53
C TYR A 102 14.26 -7.58 18.34
N LYS A 103 15.36 -7.54 17.58
CA LYS A 103 16.08 -6.30 17.26
C LYS A 103 15.54 -5.67 15.98
N ILE A 104 15.27 -4.37 16.01
CA ILE A 104 14.73 -3.59 14.89
C ILE A 104 15.76 -2.53 14.48
N GLY A 105 16.26 -2.62 13.24
CA GLY A 105 17.22 -1.66 12.70
C GLY A 105 16.53 -0.57 11.87
N HIS A 106 16.86 0.70 12.11
CA HIS A 106 16.36 1.82 11.30
C HIS A 106 17.45 2.33 10.35
N LEU A 107 17.19 2.28 9.04
CA LEU A 107 17.97 2.98 8.02
C LEU A 107 17.29 4.32 7.73
N ARG A 108 17.99 5.44 7.92
CA ARG A 108 17.54 6.76 7.48
C ARG A 108 18.03 6.99 6.06
N LEU A 109 17.14 7.12 5.07
CA LEU A 109 17.40 7.78 3.78
C LEU A 109 16.10 8.03 2.99
N GLY A 110 15.79 9.32 2.81
CA GLY A 110 15.21 9.94 1.61
C GLY A 110 13.73 9.74 1.30
N GLN A 111 12.96 10.82 1.31
CA GLN A 111 11.66 10.96 0.63
C GLN A 111 11.90 11.04 -0.88
N TYR A 112 11.21 10.22 -1.68
CA TYR A 112 10.92 10.31 -3.13
C TYR A 112 10.81 8.87 -3.65
N GLU A 113 9.61 8.30 -3.87
CA GLU A 113 9.25 7.32 -4.93
C GLU A 113 7.93 6.62 -4.56
N ASP A 114 6.84 7.30 -4.89
CA ASP A 114 5.58 7.15 -4.20
C ASP A 114 4.64 6.06 -4.76
N ARG A 115 5.09 5.00 -5.47
CA ARG A 115 4.13 4.09 -6.16
C ARG A 115 4.42 2.57 -6.15
N ASN A 116 5.56 2.07 -5.68
CA ASN A 116 5.79 0.60 -5.58
C ASN A 116 6.95 0.28 -4.61
N PRO A 117 6.75 0.36 -3.29
CA PRO A 117 7.82 0.13 -2.31
C PRO A 117 8.57 -1.18 -2.57
N PHE A 118 9.87 -1.10 -2.79
CA PHE A 118 10.71 -2.28 -2.99
C PHE A 118 10.76 -3.11 -1.71
N LEU A 119 10.43 -4.40 -1.80
CA LEU A 119 10.40 -5.33 -0.68
C LEU A 119 11.30 -6.54 -0.95
N MET A 120 12.18 -6.83 0.01
CA MET A 120 12.87 -8.13 0.11
C MET A 120 12.64 -8.74 1.49
N VAL A 121 12.42 -10.06 1.48
CA VAL A 121 12.24 -10.89 2.66
C VAL A 121 13.39 -11.88 2.75
N ILE A 122 14.11 -11.88 3.86
CA ILE A 122 15.23 -12.80 4.11
C ILE A 122 14.87 -13.70 5.27
N LEU A 123 14.83 -15.01 5.01
CA LEU A 123 14.61 -16.00 6.06
C LEU A 123 15.93 -16.37 6.78
N PRO A 124 15.85 -16.69 8.09
CA PRO A 124 16.96 -17.26 8.83
C PRO A 124 17.46 -18.54 8.16
N ALA A 125 18.77 -18.78 8.22
CA ALA A 125 19.42 -19.87 7.49
C ALA A 125 18.75 -21.25 7.71
N VAL A 126 18.31 -21.53 8.94
CA VAL A 126 17.66 -22.79 9.32
C VAL A 126 16.29 -23.01 8.67
N TYR A 127 15.65 -21.94 8.18
CA TYR A 127 14.36 -22.01 7.49
C TYR A 127 14.47 -21.87 5.97
N ARG A 128 15.66 -21.64 5.43
CA ARG A 128 15.87 -21.66 3.97
C ARG A 128 15.63 -23.07 3.45
N ASN A 129 15.01 -23.18 2.29
CA ASN A 129 14.60 -24.44 1.64
C ASN A 129 13.57 -25.27 2.42
N THR A 130 12.93 -24.70 3.45
CA THR A 130 11.80 -25.35 4.16
C THR A 130 10.47 -25.01 3.48
N SER A 131 9.37 -25.62 3.97
CA SER A 131 8.02 -25.36 3.46
C SER A 131 7.63 -23.88 3.51
N ILE A 132 8.02 -23.14 4.55
CA ILE A 132 7.75 -21.69 4.65
C ILE A 132 8.58 -20.87 3.64
N HIS A 133 9.79 -21.33 3.29
CA HIS A 133 10.59 -20.71 2.24
C HIS A 133 9.95 -20.91 0.86
N VAL A 134 9.53 -22.13 0.55
CA VAL A 134 8.82 -22.46 -0.68
C VAL A 134 7.53 -21.65 -0.79
N GLN A 135 6.78 -21.51 0.32
CA GLN A 135 5.58 -20.67 0.36
C GLN A 135 5.86 -19.21 0.03
N LEU A 136 7.00 -18.67 0.47
CA LEU A 136 7.40 -17.30 0.18
C LEU A 136 7.81 -17.14 -1.29
N GLU A 137 8.63 -18.05 -1.82
CA GLU A 137 9.09 -18.05 -3.22
C GLU A 137 7.92 -18.11 -4.22
N GLN A 138 6.89 -18.89 -3.91
CA GLN A 138 5.68 -18.99 -4.73
C GLN A 138 4.90 -17.67 -4.86
N LYS A 139 5.13 -16.70 -3.95
CA LYS A 139 4.37 -15.43 -3.89
C LYS A 139 5.14 -14.23 -4.45
N VAL A 140 6.34 -14.44 -4.99
CA VAL A 140 7.22 -13.38 -5.54
C VAL A 140 6.50 -12.47 -6.54
N LEU A 141 5.64 -13.05 -7.38
CA LEU A 141 4.92 -12.35 -8.45
C LEU A 141 3.45 -12.05 -8.12
N GLU A 142 3.04 -12.24 -6.87
CA GLU A 142 1.68 -11.98 -6.44
C GLU A 142 1.50 -10.55 -5.93
N LEU A 143 0.30 -9.99 -6.11
CA LEU A 143 -0.04 -8.66 -5.60
C LEU A 143 -0.23 -8.70 -4.07
N MET A 144 0.51 -7.87 -3.35
CA MET A 144 0.44 -7.74 -1.90
C MET A 144 0.33 -6.29 -1.43
N THR A 145 0.02 -6.11 -0.15
CA THR A 145 -0.11 -4.80 0.50
C THR A 145 0.64 -4.76 1.83
N HIS A 146 0.78 -3.57 2.41
CA HIS A 146 1.34 -3.40 3.76
C HIS A 146 0.56 -4.18 4.84
N PHE A 147 -0.73 -4.47 4.62
CA PHE A 147 -1.52 -5.31 5.53
C PHE A 147 -1.04 -6.77 5.56
N ASP A 148 -0.53 -7.29 4.43
CA ASP A 148 0.01 -8.65 4.35
C ASP A 148 1.33 -8.77 5.12
N LEU A 149 2.15 -7.71 5.11
CA LEU A 149 3.35 -7.63 5.94
C LEU A 149 3.02 -7.56 7.43
N HIS A 150 2.06 -6.72 7.80
CA HIS A 150 1.54 -6.69 9.16
C HIS A 150 1.00 -8.07 9.58
N ALA A 151 0.22 -8.74 8.73
CA ALA A 151 -0.28 -10.08 9.01
C ALA A 151 0.87 -11.11 9.18
N THR A 152 1.89 -11.04 8.34
CA THR A 152 3.07 -11.92 8.41
C THR A 152 3.82 -11.74 9.73
N LEU A 153 4.00 -10.50 10.16
CA LEU A 153 4.64 -10.20 11.43
C LEU A 153 3.78 -10.66 12.62
N ILE A 154 2.47 -10.43 12.61
CA ILE A 154 1.58 -11.00 13.63
C ILE A 154 1.68 -12.54 13.68
N ASP A 155 1.73 -13.20 12.52
CA ASP A 155 1.86 -14.66 12.43
C ASP A 155 3.18 -15.15 13.03
N ILE A 156 4.32 -14.51 12.70
CA ILE A 156 5.64 -14.80 13.27
C ILE A 156 5.63 -14.65 14.80
N LEU A 157 5.05 -13.56 15.30
CA LEU A 157 5.09 -13.23 16.72
C LEU A 157 4.15 -14.11 17.55
N LYS A 158 2.94 -14.39 17.05
CA LYS A 158 1.84 -14.93 17.88
C LYS A 158 1.42 -16.35 17.51
N LEU A 159 1.64 -16.82 16.29
CA LEU A 159 1.00 -18.05 15.77
C LEU A 159 2.01 -19.12 15.33
N GLN A 160 3.07 -18.76 14.61
CA GLN A 160 4.10 -19.70 14.17
C GLN A 160 4.94 -20.35 15.30
N PRO A 161 5.16 -19.71 16.47
CA PRO A 161 5.93 -20.35 17.53
C PRO A 161 5.33 -21.68 18.02
N SER A 162 4.00 -21.84 18.01
CA SER A 162 3.34 -23.08 18.47
C SER A 162 3.54 -24.27 17.54
N SER A 163 3.87 -24.04 16.27
CA SER A 163 4.17 -25.08 15.28
C SER A 163 5.65 -25.17 14.93
N ASN A 164 6.51 -24.47 15.71
CA ASN A 164 7.93 -24.34 15.42
C ASN A 164 8.21 -23.84 13.99
N PHE A 165 7.41 -22.88 13.52
CA PHE A 165 7.53 -22.23 12.21
C PHE A 165 7.41 -23.19 11.01
N SER A 166 6.57 -24.22 11.12
CA SER A 166 6.34 -25.22 10.06
C SER A 166 4.94 -25.17 9.44
N ASP A 167 4.01 -24.45 10.07
CA ASP A 167 2.60 -24.45 9.66
C ASP A 167 2.35 -23.47 8.52
N ILE A 168 2.07 -24.04 7.35
CA ILE A 168 1.77 -23.33 6.10
C ILE A 168 0.28 -23.30 5.76
N SER A 169 -0.58 -23.90 6.59
CA SER A 169 -2.01 -24.02 6.28
C SER A 169 -2.68 -22.65 6.21
N TYR A 170 -3.74 -22.54 5.41
CA TYR A 170 -4.55 -21.32 5.35
C TYR A 170 -5.04 -20.90 6.75
N ARG A 171 -4.89 -19.62 7.06
CA ARG A 171 -5.35 -19.01 8.31
C ARG A 171 -6.00 -17.66 8.03
N ASP A 172 -7.26 -17.52 8.44
CA ASP A 172 -7.87 -16.19 8.54
C ASP A 172 -7.21 -15.43 9.69
N MET A 173 -6.66 -14.26 9.38
CA MET A 173 -5.92 -13.39 10.31
C MET A 173 -6.83 -12.38 11.00
N SER A 174 -8.11 -12.31 10.64
CA SER A 174 -9.09 -11.47 11.34
C SER A 174 -9.32 -11.95 12.78
N PRO A 175 -9.49 -11.04 13.77
CA PRO A 175 -9.47 -9.58 13.67
C PRO A 175 -8.07 -8.97 13.83
N LEU A 176 -7.01 -9.78 13.94
CA LEU A 176 -5.64 -9.32 14.24
C LEU A 176 -5.02 -8.53 13.09
N SER A 177 -5.32 -8.87 11.83
CA SER A 177 -4.87 -8.15 10.65
C SER A 177 -5.88 -8.26 9.51
N LYS A 178 -5.89 -7.27 8.61
CA LYS A 178 -6.69 -7.28 7.36
C LYS A 178 -6.00 -8.01 6.20
N GLY A 179 -4.71 -8.30 6.32
CA GLY A 179 -3.93 -8.99 5.30
C GLY A 179 -3.76 -10.47 5.57
N SER A 180 -3.04 -11.15 4.68
CA SER A 180 -2.68 -12.56 4.76
C SER A 180 -1.19 -12.71 5.01
N SER A 181 -0.79 -13.62 5.91
CA SER A 181 0.63 -13.90 6.16
C SER A 181 1.30 -14.53 4.95
N LEU A 182 2.51 -14.09 4.60
CA LEU A 182 3.32 -14.62 3.50
C LEU A 182 3.73 -16.09 3.72
N PHE A 183 3.78 -16.54 4.98
CA PHE A 183 4.17 -17.91 5.35
C PHE A 183 3.00 -18.91 5.33
N ARG A 184 1.79 -18.43 5.04
CA ARG A 184 0.57 -19.24 4.97
C ARG A 184 0.11 -19.40 3.52
N GLU A 185 -0.69 -20.42 3.27
CA GLU A 185 -1.47 -20.57 2.04
C GLU A 185 -2.39 -19.34 1.86
N TRP A 186 -2.44 -18.80 0.63
CA TRP A 186 -3.37 -17.74 0.25
C TRP A 186 -4.56 -18.32 -0.51
N ARG A 187 -5.75 -17.80 -0.25
CA ARG A 187 -6.99 -18.22 -0.93
C ARG A 187 -7.65 -17.05 -1.64
N GLY A 188 -8.21 -17.33 -2.82
CA GLY A 188 -8.91 -16.36 -3.65
C GLY A 188 -7.98 -15.57 -4.57
N ALA A 189 -8.57 -14.92 -5.58
CA ALA A 189 -7.83 -14.07 -6.50
C ALA A 189 -7.30 -12.82 -5.77
N ARG A 190 -6.06 -12.42 -6.05
CA ARG A 190 -5.45 -11.21 -5.49
C ARG A 190 -5.35 -10.13 -6.56
N ASN A 191 -6.19 -9.12 -6.45
CA ASN A 191 -6.24 -7.97 -7.35
C ASN A 191 -6.79 -6.76 -6.59
N CYS A 192 -6.82 -5.59 -7.23
CA CYS A 192 -7.30 -4.36 -6.58
C CYS A 192 -8.79 -4.39 -6.17
N ARG A 193 -9.58 -5.34 -6.70
CA ARG A 193 -10.96 -5.57 -6.29
C ARG A 193 -11.05 -6.42 -5.03
N THR A 194 -10.13 -7.35 -4.80
CA THR A 194 -10.19 -8.25 -3.63
C THR A 194 -9.36 -7.74 -2.46
N LEU A 195 -8.32 -6.95 -2.72
CA LEU A 195 -7.46 -6.36 -1.69
C LEU A 195 -7.94 -4.97 -1.26
N PRO A 196 -7.62 -4.53 -0.02
CA PRO A 196 -7.96 -3.20 0.49
C PRO A 196 -7.05 -2.12 -0.11
N ILE A 197 -7.10 -1.99 -1.44
CA ILE A 197 -6.33 -1.04 -2.24
C ILE A 197 -7.31 -0.02 -2.82
N PRO A 198 -7.16 1.28 -2.52
CA PRO A 198 -7.90 2.34 -3.21
C PRO A 198 -7.62 2.33 -4.71
N SER A 199 -8.64 2.58 -5.55
CA SER A 199 -8.51 2.43 -7.01
C SER A 199 -7.41 3.31 -7.61
N GLN A 200 -7.19 4.51 -7.05
CA GLN A 200 -6.15 5.45 -7.50
C GLN A 200 -4.72 4.94 -7.24
N TYR A 201 -4.54 3.93 -6.40
CA TYR A 201 -3.25 3.34 -6.06
C TYR A 201 -3.09 1.93 -6.62
N CYS A 202 -4.05 1.44 -7.41
CA CYS A 202 -3.96 0.13 -8.01
C CYS A 202 -2.80 0.05 -9.02
N LEU A 203 -1.92 -0.94 -8.87
CA LEU A 203 -0.85 -1.23 -9.85
C LEU A 203 -1.36 -1.92 -11.11
N CYS A 204 -2.52 -2.59 -11.04
CA CYS A 204 -3.08 -3.27 -12.20
C CYS A 204 -3.51 -2.25 -13.25
N GLN A 205 -3.06 -2.45 -14.50
CA GLN A 205 -3.55 -1.67 -15.63
C GLN A 205 -4.92 -2.19 -16.03
N TYR A 206 -5.91 -1.30 -16.07
CA TYR A 206 -7.23 -1.59 -16.64
C TYR A 206 -7.17 -1.34 -18.14
N ASN A 207 -7.84 -2.19 -18.93
CA ASN A 207 -8.08 -1.88 -20.33
C ASN A 207 -9.09 -0.74 -20.40
N TRP A 208 -8.60 0.46 -20.69
CA TRP A 208 -9.44 1.63 -20.88
C TRP A 208 -10.01 1.60 -22.30
N THR A 209 -11.33 1.73 -22.39
CA THR A 209 -11.99 2.03 -23.67
C THR A 209 -11.88 3.53 -23.92
N VAL A 210 -11.24 3.89 -25.02
CA VAL A 210 -11.23 5.28 -25.48
C VAL A 210 -12.63 5.63 -25.97
N ILE A 211 -13.32 6.49 -25.23
CA ILE A 211 -14.57 7.08 -25.65
C ILE A 211 -14.25 8.11 -26.72
N ARG A 212 -14.87 8.00 -27.90
CA ARG A 212 -14.72 8.96 -29.02
C ARG A 212 -15.98 9.79 -29.28
N ASP A 213 -17.05 9.44 -28.56
CA ASP A 213 -18.32 10.14 -28.65
C ASP A 213 -18.22 11.45 -27.86
N VAL A 214 -18.14 12.56 -28.59
CA VAL A 214 -17.97 13.90 -28.03
C VAL A 214 -19.16 14.31 -27.15
N GLU A 215 -20.37 13.87 -27.48
CA GLU A 215 -21.57 14.17 -26.70
C GLU A 215 -21.54 13.41 -25.37
N PHE A 216 -21.21 12.12 -25.42
CA PHE A 216 -21.04 11.31 -24.21
C PHE A 216 -19.86 11.79 -23.34
N GLN A 217 -18.76 12.25 -23.95
CA GLN A 217 -17.65 12.84 -23.21
C GLN A 217 -18.07 14.13 -22.49
N ALA A 218 -18.85 15.00 -23.16
CA ALA A 218 -19.37 16.21 -22.56
C ALA A 218 -20.34 15.89 -21.40
N GLU A 219 -21.24 14.92 -21.58
CA GLU A 219 -22.16 14.45 -20.54
C GLU A 219 -21.39 13.91 -19.31
N MET A 220 -20.36 13.09 -19.54
CA MET A 220 -19.48 12.59 -18.49
C MET A 220 -18.72 13.71 -17.76
N GLY A 221 -18.25 14.70 -18.52
CA GLY A 221 -17.58 15.89 -17.98
C GLY A 221 -18.50 16.73 -17.09
N GLU A 222 -19.73 16.98 -17.54
CA GLU A 222 -20.74 17.68 -16.75
C GLU A 222 -21.14 16.89 -15.50
N PHE A 223 -21.32 15.58 -15.62
CA PHE A 223 -21.61 14.69 -14.50
C PHE A 223 -20.52 14.77 -13.43
N LEU A 224 -19.24 14.62 -13.81
CA LEU A 224 -18.11 14.69 -12.89
C LEU A 224 -18.03 16.06 -12.18
N VAL A 225 -18.24 17.15 -12.91
CA VAL A 225 -18.23 18.50 -12.34
C VAL A 225 -19.38 18.70 -11.36
N ASN A 226 -20.56 18.18 -11.68
CA ASN A 226 -21.72 18.26 -10.79
C ASN A 226 -21.49 17.47 -9.49
N GLU A 227 -20.95 16.26 -9.59
CA GLU A 227 -20.60 15.42 -8.45
C GLU A 227 -19.51 16.08 -7.59
N LEU A 228 -18.45 16.61 -8.20
CA LEU A 228 -17.40 17.36 -7.49
C LEU A 228 -17.97 18.54 -6.70
N ASN A 229 -18.81 19.36 -7.35
CA ASN A 229 -19.47 20.48 -6.68
C ASN A 229 -20.40 20.01 -5.54
N GLN A 230 -21.03 18.85 -5.67
CA GLN A 230 -21.85 18.26 -4.62
C GLN A 230 -21.01 17.80 -3.43
N GLN A 231 -19.87 17.15 -3.67
CA GLN A 231 -18.94 16.78 -2.61
C GLN A 231 -18.35 18.00 -1.90
N LEU A 232 -17.97 19.05 -2.63
CA LEU A 232 -17.52 20.33 -2.03
C LEU A 232 -18.60 20.97 -1.16
N ARG A 233 -19.86 20.91 -1.57
CA ARG A 233 -21.01 21.37 -0.76
C ARG A 233 -21.17 20.53 0.50
N ASN A 234 -21.17 19.21 0.38
CA ASN A 234 -21.34 18.30 1.51
C ASN A 234 -20.19 18.41 2.52
N ALA A 235 -18.98 18.73 2.05
CA ALA A 235 -17.81 18.99 2.89
C ALA A 235 -17.80 20.41 3.52
N GLY A 236 -18.80 21.26 3.25
CA GLY A 236 -18.86 22.63 3.76
C GLY A 236 -17.83 23.58 3.13
N LEU A 237 -17.31 23.26 1.94
CA LEU A 237 -16.28 24.03 1.23
C LEU A 237 -16.87 24.93 0.12
N LYS A 238 -18.19 24.96 -0.04
CA LYS A 238 -18.90 25.71 -1.09
C LYS A 238 -18.49 27.19 -1.16
N ASP A 239 -18.29 27.83 -0.01
CA ASP A 239 -17.99 29.26 0.07
C ASP A 239 -16.49 29.57 -0.01
N LYS A 240 -15.65 28.53 0.07
CA LYS A 240 -14.19 28.62 -0.05
C LYS A 240 -13.69 28.26 -1.45
N CYS A 241 -14.46 27.46 -2.18
CA CYS A 241 -14.10 26.97 -3.50
C CYS A 241 -15.00 27.59 -4.57
N GLN A 242 -14.41 28.02 -5.68
CA GLN A 242 -15.20 28.43 -6.85
C GLN A 242 -16.02 27.24 -7.36
N LYS A 243 -17.28 27.50 -7.76
CA LYS A 243 -18.11 26.50 -8.43
C LYS A 243 -17.43 26.06 -9.73
N GLN A 244 -17.18 24.76 -9.85
CA GLN A 244 -16.52 24.18 -11.01
C GLN A 244 -17.53 24.07 -12.17
N THR A 245 -17.04 24.23 -13.40
CA THR A 245 -17.83 24.12 -14.65
C THR A 245 -17.05 23.30 -15.67
N TYR A 246 -17.73 22.46 -16.44
CA TYR A 246 -17.12 21.78 -17.58
C TYR A 246 -16.88 22.80 -18.70
N ASN A 247 -15.71 22.74 -19.35
CA ASN A 247 -15.35 23.71 -20.40
C ASN A 247 -14.62 23.03 -21.56
N THR A 248 -13.46 22.42 -21.28
CA THR A 248 -12.69 21.69 -22.31
C THR A 248 -12.04 20.44 -21.72
N GLU A 249 -11.85 19.46 -22.59
CA GLU A 249 -11.08 18.25 -22.29
C GLU A 249 -9.58 18.59 -22.18
N LEU A 250 -8.93 17.98 -21.19
CA LEU A 250 -7.48 18.00 -21.03
C LEU A 250 -7.02 16.56 -20.83
N SER A 251 -5.98 16.14 -21.56
CA SER A 251 -5.35 14.86 -21.27
C SER A 251 -4.72 14.88 -19.87
N PHE A 252 -4.57 13.71 -19.25
CA PHE A 252 -3.98 13.59 -17.91
C PHE A 252 -2.55 14.18 -17.85
N GLU A 253 -1.77 14.03 -18.93
CA GLU A 253 -0.42 14.59 -19.03
C GLU A 253 -0.40 16.12 -19.20
N GLU A 254 -1.39 16.68 -19.92
CA GLU A 254 -1.57 18.13 -20.04
C GLU A 254 -2.09 18.73 -18.74
N SER A 255 -2.95 18.03 -18.01
CA SER A 255 -3.44 18.45 -16.71
C SER A 255 -2.30 18.47 -15.69
N GLU A 256 -1.47 17.42 -15.60
CA GLU A 256 -0.29 17.41 -14.72
C GLU A 256 0.68 18.56 -15.04
N LYS A 257 0.93 18.88 -16.33
CA LYS A 257 1.76 20.03 -16.73
C LYS A 257 1.13 21.38 -16.38
N LYS A 258 -0.19 21.51 -16.53
CA LYS A 258 -0.94 22.73 -16.20
C LYS A 258 -0.99 22.95 -14.69
N TYR A 259 -1.17 21.89 -13.90
CA TYR A 259 -1.21 21.93 -12.45
C TYR A 259 0.17 21.98 -11.79
N SER A 260 1.23 21.42 -12.39
CA SER A 260 2.60 21.63 -11.89
C SER A 260 3.04 23.10 -12.05
N ARG A 261 2.54 23.78 -13.10
CA ARG A 261 2.67 25.24 -13.25
C ARG A 261 1.75 26.01 -12.30
N ALA A 262 0.54 25.53 -12.02
CA ALA A 262 -0.38 26.18 -11.07
C ALA A 262 0.06 26.05 -9.60
N ASN A 263 0.77 24.97 -9.24
CA ASN A 263 1.42 24.81 -7.93
C ASN A 263 2.60 25.77 -7.72
N ALA A 264 3.00 26.54 -8.74
CA ALA A 264 3.90 27.68 -8.59
C ALA A 264 3.18 29.02 -8.31
N MET A 265 1.83 29.05 -8.31
CA MET A 265 1.02 30.27 -8.06
C MET A 265 -0.24 30.01 -7.22
N ALA A 266 -0.19 29.09 -6.26
CA ALA A 266 -1.30 28.88 -5.32
C ALA A 266 -1.01 29.54 -3.96
N PHE A 267 -0.92 30.88 -3.91
CA PHE A 267 -1.31 31.71 -2.75
C PHE A 267 -1.50 33.17 -3.22
N LEU A 268 -2.72 33.70 -3.03
CA LEU A 268 -3.14 35.11 -3.17
C LEU A 268 -3.21 35.61 -4.64
N ASN A 269 -4.31 36.10 -5.19
CA ASN A 269 -5.48 36.80 -4.65
C ASN A 269 -6.80 36.26 -5.21
#